data_AF-A0AAN8HHL2-F1
#
_entry.id   AF-A0AAN8HHL2-F1
#
_cell.length_a   1.000
_cell.length_b   1.000
_cell.length_c   1.000
_cell.angle_alpha   90.00
_cell.angle_beta   90.00
_cell.angle_gamma   90.00
#
_symmetry.space_group_name_H-M   'P 1'
#
loop_
_entity.id
_entity.type
_entity.pdbx_description
1 polymer ?
#
loop_
_entity_poly.entity_id
_entity_poly.type
_entity_poly.pdbx_seq_one_letter_code
_entity_poly.pdbx_strand_id
1 'polypeptide(L)'
;MAHVSPSSGSIIVADWHRCKDSKEYFSKILHKKRRKNFGLLESPVMPPHVAVDTVHYKIFLSGKSGVGKTALAARLAGLNIPNMHYETTGIETTVVYWPVKLRENGRVLFFRLQLWDCGENALRRFDHLLPACKEQVDAVLFLFSFTDRTSFDDLSNQIVKWTGAPVVKLVVGTKFDLFMHCDVAERDVRNFQETWSVPVLRVGGGGQ
;
A
#
# COMPACT_ATOMS: atom_id res chain seq x y z
N MET A 1 -6.57 -5.35 22.28
CA MET A 1 -6.95 -5.05 20.87
C MET A 1 -7.50 -3.63 20.84
N ALA A 2 -6.73 -2.66 20.35
CA ALA A 2 -7.21 -1.29 20.23
C ALA A 2 -8.18 -1.20 19.05
N HIS A 3 -9.47 -1.08 19.33
CA HIS A 3 -10.44 -0.63 18.34
C HIS A 3 -10.12 0.82 18.02
N VAL A 4 -9.60 1.08 16.82
CA VAL A 4 -9.56 2.44 16.28
C VAL A 4 -10.99 2.77 15.90
N SER A 5 -11.64 3.62 16.68
CA SER A 5 -12.95 4.19 16.37
C SER A 5 -12.90 4.78 14.96
N PRO A 6 -13.87 4.49 14.05
CA PRO A 6 -13.87 5.13 12.75
C PRO A 6 -14.01 6.64 12.94
N SER A 7 -13.07 7.41 12.40
CA SER A 7 -13.13 8.87 12.39
C SER A 7 -14.41 9.31 11.69
N SER A 8 -15.15 10.23 12.31
CA SER A 8 -16.29 10.93 11.70
C SER A 8 -15.87 11.40 10.29
N GLY A 9 -16.56 10.91 9.25
CA GLY A 9 -16.25 11.21 7.84
C GLY A 9 -15.80 10.03 6.95
N SER A 10 -15.69 8.81 7.49
CA SER A 10 -15.37 7.63 6.66
C SER A 10 -16.53 7.28 5.70
N ILE A 11 -16.29 7.29 4.39
CA ILE A 11 -17.29 6.98 3.34
C ILE A 11 -17.56 5.46 3.24
N ILE A 12 -16.62 4.63 3.71
CA ILE A 12 -16.71 3.16 3.67
C ILE A 12 -17.00 2.56 5.04
N VAL A 13 -17.70 1.43 5.07
CA VAL A 13 -17.89 0.64 6.30
C VAL A 13 -16.54 0.06 6.71
N ALA A 14 -15.98 0.62 7.79
CA ALA A 14 -14.73 0.13 8.37
C ALA A 14 -14.90 -1.34 8.78
N ASP A 15 -13.84 -2.14 8.61
CA ASP A 15 -13.81 -3.56 8.94
C ASP A 15 -14.87 -4.45 8.27
N TRP A 16 -15.49 -4.00 7.17
CA TRP A 16 -16.53 -4.79 6.48
C TRP A 16 -16.04 -6.18 6.03
N HIS A 17 -14.74 -6.34 5.76
CA HIS A 17 -14.09 -7.62 5.49
C HIS A 17 -14.28 -8.69 6.59
N ARG A 18 -14.69 -8.29 7.80
CA ARG A 18 -14.98 -9.18 8.93
C ARG A 18 -16.47 -9.55 9.02
N CYS A 19 -17.34 -8.85 8.29
CA CYS A 19 -18.79 -9.07 8.32
C CYS A 19 -19.19 -10.31 7.51
N LYS A 20 -20.31 -10.95 7.87
CA LYS A 20 -20.79 -12.16 7.16
C LYS A 20 -21.21 -11.87 5.72
N ASP A 21 -21.79 -10.70 5.47
CA ASP A 21 -22.30 -10.25 4.17
C ASP A 21 -21.17 -9.90 3.18
N SER A 22 -19.93 -9.74 3.63
CA SER A 22 -18.78 -9.50 2.74
C SER A 22 -18.24 -10.78 2.08
N LYS A 23 -18.56 -11.95 2.64
CA LYS A 23 -17.96 -13.24 2.24
C LYS A 23 -18.10 -13.53 0.75
N GLU A 24 -19.25 -13.22 0.15
CA GLU A 24 -19.50 -13.45 -1.27
C GLU A 24 -18.50 -12.68 -2.15
N TYR A 25 -18.26 -11.41 -1.83
CA TYR A 25 -17.32 -10.54 -2.55
C TYR A 25 -15.87 -10.95 -2.32
N PHE A 26 -15.48 -11.24 -1.07
CA PHE A 26 -14.13 -11.68 -0.75
C PHE A 26 -13.82 -13.06 -1.34
N SER A 27 -14.81 -13.93 -1.57
CA SER A 27 -14.61 -15.21 -2.27
C SER A 27 -14.15 -15.04 -3.74
N LYS A 28 -14.36 -13.86 -4.34
CA LYS A 28 -13.89 -13.56 -5.68
C LYS A 28 -12.40 -13.30 -5.74
N ILE A 29 -11.83 -12.72 -4.67
CA ILE A 29 -10.39 -12.38 -4.58
C ILE A 29 -9.58 -13.35 -3.71
N LEU A 30 -10.24 -14.24 -2.96
CA LEU A 30 -9.60 -15.25 -2.11
C LEU A 30 -9.96 -16.68 -2.55
N HIS A 31 -9.01 -17.60 -2.46
CA HIS A 31 -9.22 -19.04 -2.61
C HIS A 31 -8.39 -19.78 -1.55
N LYS A 32 -9.03 -20.67 -0.77
CA LYS A 32 -8.39 -21.40 0.34
C LYS A 32 -7.56 -20.48 1.27
N LYS A 33 -8.14 -19.33 1.65
CA LYS A 33 -7.51 -18.28 2.49
C LYS A 33 -6.28 -17.60 1.87
N ARG A 34 -5.93 -17.88 0.61
CA ARG A 34 -4.87 -17.18 -0.13
C ARG A 34 -5.50 -16.22 -1.14
N ARG A 35 -4.81 -15.13 -1.47
CA ARG A 35 -5.24 -14.26 -2.57
C ARG A 35 -5.15 -15.02 -3.90
N LYS A 36 -6.13 -14.78 -4.76
CA LYS A 36 -6.07 -15.25 -6.14
C LYS A 36 -5.12 -14.36 -6.92
N ASN A 37 -4.35 -14.98 -7.81
CA ASN A 37 -3.55 -14.26 -8.78
C ASN A 37 -4.41 -14.03 -10.00
N PHE A 38 -4.54 -12.76 -10.40
CA PHE A 38 -5.21 -12.37 -11.62
C PHE A 38 -4.16 -12.09 -12.68
N GLY A 39 -4.30 -12.68 -13.86
CA GLY A 39 -3.55 -12.29 -15.05
C GLY A 39 -3.79 -10.83 -15.44
N LEU A 40 -3.02 -10.33 -16.41
CA LEU A 40 -3.05 -8.92 -16.83
C LEU A 40 -4.45 -8.44 -17.25
N LEU A 41 -5.23 -9.33 -17.88
CA LEU A 41 -6.59 -9.06 -18.37
C LEU A 41 -7.67 -9.60 -17.43
N GLU A 42 -7.29 -10.25 -16.33
CA GLU A 42 -8.23 -10.86 -15.39
C GLU A 42 -8.65 -9.88 -14.29
N SER A 43 -9.88 -10.04 -13.82
CA SER A 43 -10.44 -9.26 -12.73
C SER A 43 -11.45 -10.11 -11.95
N PRO A 44 -11.75 -9.78 -10.68
CA PRO A 44 -12.82 -10.44 -9.93
C PRO A 44 -14.16 -10.12 -10.58
N VAL A 45 -14.90 -11.16 -10.98
CA VAL A 45 -16.22 -11.04 -11.58
C VAL A 45 -17.31 -11.50 -10.61
N MET A 46 -18.35 -10.67 -10.47
CA MET A 46 -19.56 -11.01 -9.73
C MET A 46 -20.64 -11.59 -10.66
N PRO A 47 -21.58 -12.38 -10.13
CA PRO A 47 -22.74 -12.81 -10.90
C PRO A 47 -23.51 -11.61 -11.47
N PRO A 48 -24.18 -11.73 -12.64
CA PRO A 48 -24.84 -10.60 -13.32
C PRO A 48 -25.89 -9.86 -12.47
N HIS A 49 -26.53 -10.57 -11.53
CA HIS A 49 -27.54 -9.99 -10.63
C HIS A 49 -26.93 -9.17 -9.47
N VAL A 50 -25.60 -9.24 -9.28
CA VAL A 50 -24.84 -8.45 -8.29
C VAL A 50 -23.73 -7.71 -9.02
N ALA A 51 -24.09 -6.83 -9.96
CA ALA A 51 -23.09 -6.01 -10.64
C ALA A 51 -22.35 -5.14 -9.62
N VAL A 52 -21.01 -5.18 -9.65
CA VAL A 52 -20.13 -4.40 -8.78
C VAL A 52 -19.16 -3.62 -9.64
N ASP A 53 -19.20 -2.31 -9.53
CA ASP A 53 -18.28 -1.43 -10.26
C ASP A 53 -16.88 -1.47 -9.67
N THR A 54 -15.89 -1.27 -10.54
CA THR A 54 -14.49 -1.20 -10.17
C THR A 54 -14.00 0.24 -10.21
N VAL A 55 -13.41 0.70 -9.11
CA VAL A 55 -12.76 2.01 -9.01
C VAL A 55 -11.24 1.80 -9.01
N HIS A 56 -10.55 2.55 -9.85
CA HIS A 56 -9.12 2.39 -10.10
C HIS A 56 -8.35 3.41 -9.26
N TYR A 57 -7.28 2.95 -8.59
CA TYR A 57 -6.38 3.81 -7.86
C TYR A 57 -4.93 3.50 -8.20
N LYS A 58 -4.19 4.51 -8.66
CA LYS A 58 -2.75 4.45 -8.87
C LYS A 58 -2.04 4.88 -7.59
N ILE A 59 -1.18 3.99 -7.09
CA ILE A 59 -0.44 4.17 -5.85
C ILE A 59 1.05 4.06 -6.15
N PHE A 60 1.81 5.13 -5.92
CA PHE A 60 3.26 5.11 -6.08
C PHE A 60 3.96 4.70 -4.78
N LEU A 61 4.90 3.76 -4.87
CA LEU A 61 5.76 3.36 -3.76
C LEU A 61 7.08 4.14 -3.83
N SER A 62 7.28 5.06 -2.90
CA SER A 62 8.48 5.90 -2.81
C SER A 62 9.34 5.49 -1.62
N GLY A 63 10.66 5.53 -1.76
CA GLY A 63 11.59 5.12 -0.71
C GLY A 63 12.93 4.63 -1.27
N LYS A 64 13.94 4.54 -0.42
CA LYS A 64 15.30 4.12 -0.82
C LYS A 64 15.35 2.69 -1.38
N SER A 65 16.43 2.34 -2.06
CA SER A 65 16.70 0.94 -2.41
C SER A 65 16.78 0.07 -1.14
N GLY A 66 16.23 -1.14 -1.16
CA GLY A 66 16.30 -2.08 -0.03
C GLY A 66 15.32 -1.85 1.14
N VAL A 67 14.49 -0.81 1.10
CA VAL A 67 13.49 -0.54 2.16
C VAL A 67 12.25 -1.45 2.08
N GLY A 68 12.13 -2.30 1.06
CA GLY A 68 11.04 -3.28 0.96
C GLY A 68 9.81 -2.84 0.17
N LYS A 69 9.94 -1.94 -0.80
CA LYS A 69 8.85 -1.55 -1.73
C LYS A 69 8.24 -2.75 -2.45
N THR A 70 9.07 -3.52 -3.14
CA THR A 70 8.66 -4.74 -3.86
C THR A 70 8.08 -5.79 -2.92
N ALA A 71 8.67 -5.97 -1.74
CA ALA A 71 8.18 -6.90 -0.73
C ALA A 71 6.79 -6.52 -0.20
N LEU A 72 6.53 -5.23 0.01
CA LEU A 72 5.22 -4.71 0.40
C LEU A 72 4.19 -4.96 -0.72
N ALA A 73 4.54 -4.65 -1.97
CA ALA A 73 3.66 -4.89 -3.12
C ALA A 73 3.29 -6.38 -3.25
N ALA A 74 4.29 -7.26 -3.23
CA ALA A 74 4.11 -8.70 -3.28
C ALA A 74 3.22 -9.20 -2.14
N ARG A 75 3.47 -8.74 -0.90
CA ARG A 75 2.67 -9.10 0.27
C ARG A 75 1.21 -8.69 0.13
N LEU A 76 0.93 -7.46 -0.30
CA LEU A 76 -0.44 -6.97 -0.46
C LEU A 76 -1.20 -7.75 -1.54
N ALA A 77 -0.50 -8.22 -2.58
CA ALA A 77 -1.06 -9.08 -3.61
C ALA A 77 -1.13 -10.57 -3.23
N GLY A 78 -0.46 -10.99 -2.15
CA GLY A 78 -0.38 -12.39 -1.75
C GLY A 78 0.56 -13.22 -2.64
N LEU A 79 1.50 -12.54 -3.30
CA LEU A 79 2.58 -13.15 -4.07
C LEU A 79 3.71 -13.61 -3.15
N ASN A 80 4.60 -14.45 -3.68
CA ASN A 80 5.80 -14.83 -2.97
C ASN A 80 6.69 -13.61 -2.76
N ILE A 81 7.12 -13.39 -1.52
CA ILE A 81 8.03 -12.30 -1.18
C ILE A 81 9.45 -12.75 -1.55
N PRO A 82 10.22 -11.98 -2.34
CA PRO A 82 11.59 -12.33 -2.67
C PRO A 82 12.46 -12.47 -1.41
N ASN A 83 13.22 -13.57 -1.31
CA ASN A 83 14.12 -13.82 -0.17
C ASN A 83 15.42 -13.01 -0.25
N MET A 84 15.77 -12.51 -1.43
CA MET A 84 16.96 -11.71 -1.68
C MET A 84 16.55 -10.39 -2.33
N HIS A 85 17.18 -9.30 -1.88
CA HIS A 85 16.94 -7.99 -2.46
C HIS A 85 17.66 -7.85 -3.79
N TYR A 86 16.89 -7.58 -4.83
CA TYR A 86 17.37 -7.07 -6.10
C TYR A 86 16.63 -5.76 -6.37
N GLU A 87 17.36 -4.75 -6.82
CA GLU A 87 16.73 -3.48 -7.14
C GLU A 87 15.93 -3.57 -8.44
N THR A 88 14.70 -3.07 -8.40
CA THR A 88 13.78 -3.01 -9.54
C THR A 88 14.38 -2.18 -10.66
N THR A 89 14.58 -2.78 -11.84
CA THR A 89 15.29 -2.16 -12.97
C THR A 89 14.46 -1.14 -13.74
N GLY A 90 13.16 -1.06 -13.47
CA GLY A 90 12.22 -0.14 -14.10
C GLY A 90 10.97 0.03 -13.25
N ILE A 91 9.82 0.23 -13.89
CA ILE A 91 8.52 0.29 -13.21
C ILE A 91 7.89 -1.10 -13.20
N GLU A 92 7.61 -1.62 -12.01
CA GLU A 92 6.82 -2.83 -11.82
C GLU A 92 5.45 -2.46 -11.24
N THR A 93 4.38 -2.97 -11.84
CA THR A 93 3.01 -2.72 -11.38
C THR A 93 2.40 -3.99 -10.81
N THR A 94 1.99 -3.93 -9.54
CA THR A 94 1.26 -5.01 -8.86
C THR A 94 -0.19 -4.59 -8.63
N VAL A 95 -1.16 -5.41 -9.04
CA VAL A 95 -2.58 -5.11 -8.87
C VAL A 95 -3.16 -5.84 -7.66
N VAL A 96 -3.87 -5.11 -6.80
CA VAL A 96 -4.60 -5.65 -5.65
C VAL A 96 -6.06 -5.25 -5.75
N TYR A 97 -6.95 -6.24 -5.76
CA TYR A 97 -8.38 -6.01 -5.64
C TYR A 97 -8.83 -6.07 -4.17
N TRP A 98 -9.74 -5.17 -3.79
CA TRP A 98 -10.32 -5.13 -2.46
C TRP A 98 -11.80 -4.68 -2.49
N PRO A 99 -12.76 -5.53 -2.09
CA PRO A 99 -14.14 -5.13 -1.91
C PRO A 99 -14.30 -4.08 -0.80
N VAL A 100 -15.08 -3.04 -1.05
CA VAL A 100 -15.50 -2.06 -0.05
C VAL A 100 -17.01 -1.85 -0.10
N LYS A 101 -17.62 -1.55 1.05
CA LYS A 101 -19.04 -1.20 1.16
C LYS A 101 -19.18 0.27 1.52
N LEU A 102 -19.94 1.02 0.72
CA LEU A 102 -20.26 2.41 0.99
C LEU A 102 -21.23 2.50 2.17
N ARG A 103 -21.02 3.46 3.06
CA ARG A 103 -21.88 3.64 4.24
C ARG A 103 -23.26 4.19 3.89
N GLU A 104 -23.30 5.12 2.94
CA GLU A 104 -24.50 5.91 2.64
C GLU A 104 -25.64 5.06 2.08
N ASN A 105 -25.33 4.16 1.14
CA ASN A 105 -26.33 3.37 0.41
C ASN A 105 -26.07 1.86 0.44
N GLY A 106 -25.03 1.40 1.14
CA GLY A 106 -24.67 -0.01 1.22
C GLY A 106 -24.13 -0.61 -0.08
N ARG A 107 -23.95 0.18 -1.15
CA ARG A 107 -23.39 -0.28 -2.42
C ARG A 107 -21.98 -0.80 -2.21
N VAL A 108 -21.66 -1.89 -2.90
CA VAL A 108 -20.32 -2.48 -2.88
C VAL A 108 -19.57 -2.04 -4.13
N LEU A 109 -18.27 -1.79 -3.98
CA LEU A 109 -17.34 -1.49 -5.06
C LEU A 109 -16.13 -2.43 -4.95
N PHE A 110 -15.49 -2.72 -6.07
CA PHE A 110 -14.12 -3.25 -6.08
C PHE A 110 -13.13 -2.10 -6.22
N PHE A 111 -12.24 -1.95 -5.25
CA PHE A 111 -11.06 -1.12 -5.45
C PHE A 111 -10.01 -1.93 -6.21
N ARG A 112 -9.53 -1.40 -7.33
CA ARG A 112 -8.39 -1.89 -8.09
C ARG A 112 -7.18 -1.01 -7.80
N LEU A 113 -6.39 -1.43 -6.81
CA LEU A 113 -5.20 -0.73 -6.38
C LEU A 113 -4.02 -1.15 -7.26
N GLN A 114 -3.46 -0.23 -8.03
CA GLN A 114 -2.25 -0.44 -8.82
C GLN A 114 -1.07 0.10 -8.04
N LEU A 115 -0.25 -0.80 -7.50
CA LEU A 115 0.97 -0.47 -6.77
C LEU A 115 2.12 -0.34 -7.78
N TRP A 116 2.60 0.88 -7.98
CA TRP A 116 3.72 1.21 -8.86
C TRP A 116 5.00 1.25 -8.05
N ASP A 117 5.82 0.22 -8.21
CA ASP A 117 7.17 0.12 -7.63
C ASP A 117 8.20 0.51 -8.68
N CYS A 118 9.22 1.27 -8.28
CA CYS A 118 10.34 1.61 -9.14
C CYS A 118 11.63 1.70 -8.32
N GLY A 119 12.73 1.17 -8.87
CA GLY A 119 14.04 1.22 -8.23
C GLY A 119 14.53 2.67 -8.08
N GLU A 120 15.18 2.96 -6.96
CA GLU A 120 15.67 4.31 -6.69
C GLU A 120 16.73 4.71 -7.72
N ASN A 121 17.64 3.79 -8.04
CA ASN A 121 18.68 4.00 -9.05
C ASN A 121 18.09 4.14 -10.45
N ALA A 122 17.02 3.40 -10.77
CA ALA A 122 16.32 3.56 -12.05
C ALA A 122 15.70 4.96 -12.17
N LEU A 123 15.02 5.44 -11.13
CA LEU A 123 14.44 6.79 -11.08
C LEU A 123 15.49 7.89 -11.24
N ARG A 124 16.72 7.69 -10.72
CA ARG A 124 17.83 8.65 -10.86
C ARG A 124 18.51 8.59 -12.23
N ARG A 125 18.53 7.41 -12.86
CA ARG A 125 19.20 7.19 -14.14
C ARG A 125 18.34 7.59 -15.34
N PHE A 126 17.03 7.45 -15.21
CA PHE A 126 16.09 7.61 -16.31
C PHE A 126 15.05 8.68 -15.97
N ASP A 127 15.25 9.89 -16.49
CA ASP A 127 14.46 11.08 -16.15
C ASP A 127 12.96 10.96 -16.47
N HIS A 128 12.57 10.02 -17.33
CA HIS A 128 11.18 9.78 -17.72
C HIS A 128 10.41 8.87 -16.73
N LEU A 129 11.10 8.09 -15.89
CA LEU A 129 10.43 7.13 -15.00
C LEU A 129 9.72 7.82 -13.83
N LEU A 130 10.34 8.83 -13.22
CA LEU A 130 9.71 9.55 -12.12
C LEU A 130 8.45 10.31 -12.57
N PRO A 131 8.45 11.08 -13.67
CA PRO A 131 7.23 11.66 -14.24
C PRO A 131 6.14 10.62 -14.49
N ALA A 132 6.47 9.47 -15.08
CA ALA A 132 5.51 8.40 -15.34
C ALA A 132 4.89 7.84 -14.04
N CYS A 133 5.67 7.73 -12.96
CA CYS A 133 5.15 7.33 -11.65
C CYS A 133 4.23 8.40 -11.02
N LYS A 134 4.52 9.68 -11.25
CA LYS A 134 3.77 10.82 -10.68
C LYS A 134 2.47 11.15 -11.41
N GLU A 135 2.41 10.89 -12.71
CA GLU A 135 1.23 11.20 -13.52
C GLU A 135 0.00 10.44 -13.03
N GLN A 136 -1.12 11.15 -12.82
CA GLN A 136 -2.42 10.58 -12.40
C GLN A 136 -2.33 9.67 -11.16
N VAL A 137 -1.42 9.98 -10.23
CA VAL A 137 -1.32 9.21 -8.98
C VAL A 137 -2.37 9.68 -7.98
N ASP A 138 -3.06 8.73 -7.36
CA ASP A 138 -4.07 9.00 -6.33
C ASP A 138 -3.45 9.01 -4.93
N ALA A 139 -2.43 8.17 -4.71
CA ALA A 139 -1.76 8.05 -3.42
C ALA A 139 -0.26 7.77 -3.55
N VAL A 140 0.51 8.21 -2.55
CA VAL A 140 1.92 7.91 -2.41
C VAL A 140 2.15 7.25 -1.06
N LEU A 141 2.76 6.06 -1.10
CA LEU A 141 3.27 5.38 0.08
C LEU A 141 4.76 5.69 0.19
N PHE A 142 5.16 6.39 1.26
CA PHE A 142 6.55 6.65 1.58
C PHE A 142 7.07 5.56 2.51
N LEU A 143 8.05 4.79 2.04
CA LEU A 143 8.59 3.65 2.76
C LEU A 143 9.94 3.98 3.38
N PHE A 144 10.08 3.58 4.63
CA PHE A 144 11.37 3.48 5.31
C PHE A 144 11.50 2.09 5.93
N SER A 145 12.72 1.70 6.30
CA SER A 145 12.99 0.45 7.02
C SER A 145 13.36 0.78 8.46
N PHE A 146 12.80 0.05 9.43
CA PHE A 146 13.19 0.18 10.84
C PHE A 146 14.66 -0.16 11.08
N THR A 147 15.29 -0.90 10.16
CA THR A 147 16.73 -1.23 10.17
C THR A 147 17.60 -0.31 9.30
N ASP A 148 17.08 0.85 8.88
CA ASP A 148 17.83 1.84 8.11
C ASP A 148 17.39 3.24 8.51
N ARG A 149 18.11 3.81 9.48
CA ARG A 149 17.85 5.18 9.96
C ARG A 149 17.89 6.21 8.83
N THR A 150 18.80 6.05 7.88
CA THR A 150 18.94 7.02 6.78
C THR A 150 17.70 7.04 5.88
N SER A 151 16.97 5.92 5.76
CA SER A 151 15.71 5.87 5.01
C SER A 151 14.58 6.62 5.72
N PHE A 152 14.58 6.62 7.07
CA PHE A 152 13.63 7.38 7.87
C PHE A 152 13.90 8.88 7.79
N ASP A 153 15.16 9.28 7.94
CA ASP A 153 15.56 10.70 7.90
C ASP A 153 15.28 11.35 6.53
N ASP A 154 15.23 10.57 5.44
CA ASP A 154 14.90 11.06 4.09
C ASP A 154 13.39 11.27 3.84
N LEU A 155 12.50 10.78 4.72
CA LEU A 155 11.05 10.86 4.51
C LEU A 155 10.56 12.29 4.34
N SER A 156 11.08 13.23 5.15
CA SER A 156 10.74 14.65 5.06
C SER A 156 11.02 15.21 3.66
N ASN A 157 12.22 14.95 3.13
CA ASN A 157 12.64 15.37 1.80
C ASN A 157 11.73 14.77 0.71
N GLN A 158 11.28 13.53 0.89
CA GLN A 158 10.37 12.90 -0.06
C GLN A 158 8.97 13.52 0.00
N ILE A 159 8.40 13.72 1.19
CA ILE A 159 7.05 14.27 1.38
C ILE A 159 6.96 15.69 0.84
N VAL A 160 7.99 16.52 1.05
CA VAL A 160 8.01 17.92 0.57
C VAL A 160 7.80 17.99 -0.95
N LYS A 161 8.30 17.01 -1.72
CA LYS A 161 8.13 16.93 -3.18
C LYS A 161 6.67 16.71 -3.64
N TRP A 162 5.76 16.48 -2.70
CA TRP A 162 4.33 16.25 -2.92
C TRP A 162 3.44 17.26 -2.18
N THR A 163 4.04 18.30 -1.59
CA THR A 163 3.29 19.39 -0.94
C THR A 163 2.40 20.08 -1.96
N GLY A 164 1.13 20.33 -1.61
CA GLY A 164 0.15 20.94 -2.51
C GLY A 164 -0.44 20.01 -3.58
N ALA A 165 0.14 18.83 -3.80
CA ALA A 165 -0.46 17.83 -4.68
C ALA A 165 -1.71 17.22 -4.01
N PRO A 166 -2.86 17.11 -4.71
CA PRO A 166 -4.12 16.56 -4.20
C PRO A 166 -4.07 15.02 -4.15
N VAL A 167 -3.03 14.47 -3.53
CA VAL A 167 -2.76 13.04 -3.42
C VAL A 167 -2.76 12.61 -1.96
N VAL A 168 -3.25 11.40 -1.69
CA VAL A 168 -3.20 10.79 -0.37
C VAL A 168 -1.75 10.44 -0.04
N LYS A 169 -1.31 10.75 1.18
CA LYS A 169 0.06 10.51 1.64
C LYS A 169 0.00 9.59 2.86
N LEU A 170 0.80 8.54 2.84
CA LEU A 170 0.92 7.58 3.94
C LEU A 170 2.37 7.15 4.06
N VAL A 171 2.84 6.94 5.30
CA VAL A 171 4.15 6.36 5.55
C VAL A 171 4.00 4.90 5.97
N VAL A 172 4.91 4.05 5.49
CA VAL A 172 4.98 2.63 5.86
C VAL A 172 6.40 2.30 6.34
N GLY A 173 6.54 1.99 7.62
CA GLY A 173 7.78 1.46 8.20
C GLY A 173 7.84 -0.06 8.06
N THR A 174 8.82 -0.56 7.33
CA THR A 174 9.02 -2.00 7.05
C THR A 174 10.06 -2.62 7.96
N LYS A 175 10.15 -3.96 7.96
CA LYS A 175 11.11 -4.74 8.78
C LYS A 175 10.96 -4.48 10.28
N PHE A 176 9.75 -4.12 10.71
CA PHE A 176 9.44 -3.81 12.11
C PHE A 176 9.66 -5.01 13.06
N ASP A 177 9.64 -6.23 12.52
CA ASP A 177 9.93 -7.49 13.21
C ASP A 177 11.41 -7.72 13.52
N LEU A 178 12.33 -6.98 12.88
CA LEU A 178 13.77 -7.09 13.11
C LEU A 178 14.21 -6.21 14.29
N PHE A 179 13.56 -6.40 15.45
CA PHE A 179 13.70 -5.56 16.63
C PHE A 179 15.15 -5.43 17.15
N MET A 180 15.97 -6.47 16.98
CA MET A 180 17.40 -6.44 17.37
C MET A 180 18.26 -5.54 16.49
N HIS A 181 17.75 -5.12 15.32
CA HIS A 181 18.43 -4.26 14.36
C HIS A 181 17.66 -2.95 14.14
N CYS A 182 16.86 -2.54 15.13
CA CYS A 182 16.03 -1.36 15.02
C CYS A 182 16.87 -0.08 15.22
N ASP A 183 17.07 0.67 14.14
CA ASP A 183 17.79 1.96 14.14
C ASP A 183 16.84 3.17 14.26
N VAL A 184 15.53 2.93 14.22
CA VAL A 184 14.49 3.98 14.29
C VAL A 184 13.63 3.76 15.52
N ALA A 185 13.75 4.65 16.51
CA ALA A 185 12.99 4.51 17.74
C ALA A 185 11.52 4.88 17.56
N GLU A 186 10.63 4.23 18.30
CA GLU A 186 9.18 4.53 18.29
C GLU A 186 8.85 5.99 18.64
N ARG A 187 9.68 6.63 19.49
CA ARG A 187 9.55 8.06 19.78
C ARG A 187 9.77 8.93 18.53
N ASP A 188 10.70 8.55 17.67
CA ASP A 188 11.03 9.30 16.45
C ASP A 188 9.85 9.21 15.47
N VAL A 189 9.26 8.01 15.34
CA VAL A 189 8.06 7.77 14.53
C VAL A 189 6.88 8.60 15.03
N ARG A 190 6.64 8.65 16.35
CA ARG A 190 5.56 9.47 16.94
C ARG A 190 5.76 10.96 16.66
N ASN A 191 6.95 11.48 16.94
CA ASN A 191 7.29 12.88 16.67
C ASN A 191 7.11 13.21 15.17
N PHE A 192 7.47 12.29 14.28
CA PHE A 192 7.28 12.45 12.84
C PHE A 192 5.79 12.52 12.48
N GLN A 193 4.96 11.60 13.00
CA GLN A 193 3.51 11.60 12.75
C GLN A 193 2.84 12.91 13.17
N GLU A 194 3.21 13.44 14.33
CA GLU A 194 2.71 14.72 14.85
C GLU A 194 3.16 15.89 13.97
N THR A 195 4.45 15.94 13.64
CA THR A 195 5.04 17.03 12.84
C THR A 195 4.45 17.11 11.44
N TRP A 196 4.32 15.97 10.76
CA TRP A 196 3.88 15.92 9.37
C TRP A 196 2.38 15.72 9.21
N SER A 197 1.67 15.36 10.29
CA SER A 197 0.25 14.98 10.25
C SER A 197 -0.04 13.89 9.20
N VAL A 198 0.90 12.95 9.02
CA VAL A 198 0.79 11.82 8.08
C VAL A 198 0.70 10.50 8.87
N PRO A 199 -0.25 9.61 8.55
CA PRO A 199 -0.34 8.31 9.21
C PRO A 199 0.89 7.44 8.92
N VAL A 200 1.39 6.73 9.93
CA VAL A 200 2.47 5.73 9.78
C VAL A 200 1.95 4.34 10.10
N LEU A 201 2.01 3.44 9.12
CA LEU A 201 1.75 2.01 9.31
C LEU A 201 3.06 1.25 9.51
N ARG A 202 3.01 0.17 10.29
CA ARG A 202 4.16 -0.69 10.57
C ARG A 202 3.92 -2.06 9.95
N VAL A 203 4.92 -2.59 9.26
CA VAL A 203 4.86 -3.88 8.58
C VAL A 203 6.10 -4.70 8.94
N GLY A 204 5.90 -5.82 9.63
CA GLY A 204 6.97 -6.78 9.94
C GLY A 204 6.88 -8.02 9.04
N GLY A 205 8.02 -8.59 8.64
CA GLY A 205 8.20 -9.80 7.86
C GLY A 205 7.54 -11.07 8.42
N GLY A 206 7.28 -11.14 9.73
CA GLY A 206 6.74 -12.33 10.39
C GLY A 206 5.30 -12.70 10.02
N GLY A 207 5.14 -13.91 9.45
CA GLY A 207 3.88 -14.65 9.44
C GLY A 207 3.75 -15.68 8.31
N GLN A 208 4.15 -16.92 8.59
CA GLN A 208 3.28 -18.07 8.26
C GLN A 208 1.92 -17.89 8.96
#